data_AF-A0A5A9ELC4-F1
#
_entry.id   AF-A0A5A9ELC4-F1
#
_cell.length_a   1.000
_cell.length_b   1.000
_cell.length_c   1.000
_cell.angle_alpha   90.00
_cell.angle_beta   90.00
_cell.angle_gamma   90.00
#
_symmetry.space_group_name_H-M   'P 1'
#
loop_
_entity.id
_entity.type
_entity.pdbx_description
1 polymer ?
#
loop_
_entity_poly.entity_id
_entity_poly.type
_entity_poly.pdbx_seq_one_letter_code
_entity_poly.pdbx_strand_id
1 'polypeptide(L)'
;MWRRIGCDGPRLEGIMPGLLKNRIESATPLPDGRRVSLRWVGGAETSVDMAPLIARGGVFAALSDPTLFAAVTVGPRGRSLAWPGELDLDADALWFEAHPTDNPFAQSAAAE
;
A
#
# COMPACT_ATOMS: atom_id res chain seq x y z
N MET A 1 12.08 -18.23 23.56
CA MET A 1 12.58 -17.03 24.27
C MET A 1 12.72 -15.91 23.23
N TRP A 2 11.66 -15.12 23.01
CA TRP A 2 11.65 -14.09 21.96
C TRP A 2 12.26 -12.81 22.52
N ARG A 3 13.42 -12.41 21.99
CA ARG A 3 14.09 -11.16 22.35
C ARG A 3 13.46 -10.00 21.59
N ARG A 4 13.16 -8.95 22.35
CA ARG A 4 12.75 -7.61 21.94
C ARG A 4 13.81 -7.01 21.01
N ILE A 5 13.62 -7.13 19.69
CA ILE A 5 14.44 -6.44 18.68
C ILE A 5 13.87 -5.04 18.57
N GLY A 6 14.69 -4.05 18.95
CA GLY A 6 14.39 -2.65 18.75
C GLY A 6 14.16 -2.37 17.27
N CYS A 7 13.08 -1.65 16.97
CA CYS A 7 12.80 -1.08 15.67
C CYS A 7 13.82 0.05 15.38
N ASP A 8 15.07 -0.30 15.09
CA ASP A 8 16.07 0.62 14.52
C ASP A 8 16.79 -0.16 13.40
N GLY A 9 16.06 -0.36 12.30
CA GLY A 9 16.64 -0.84 11.05
C GLY A 9 17.37 0.31 10.35
N PRO A 10 18.43 0.04 9.57
CA PRO A 10 19.15 1.08 8.84
C PRO A 10 18.18 1.90 7.99
N ARG A 11 18.31 3.22 8.10
CA ARG A 11 17.53 4.22 7.37
C ARG A 11 17.69 4.02 5.86
N LEU A 12 16.73 3.32 5.25
CA LEU A 12 16.72 2.95 3.82
C LEU A 12 16.66 4.16 2.86
N GLU A 13 16.53 5.40 3.37
CA GLU A 13 16.49 6.66 2.61
C GLU A 13 17.73 6.92 1.73
N GLY A 14 18.84 6.19 1.92
CA GLY A 14 20.08 6.40 1.17
C GLY A 14 20.29 5.54 -0.08
N ILE A 15 19.54 4.45 -0.26
CA ILE A 15 19.77 3.48 -1.37
C ILE A 15 18.76 3.68 -2.51
N MET A 16 17.62 4.35 -2.24
CA MET A 16 16.51 4.48 -3.19
C MET A 16 15.88 5.88 -3.08
N PRO A 17 16.35 6.89 -3.84
CA PRO A 17 15.86 8.25 -3.69
C PRO A 17 14.36 8.33 -4.02
N GLY A 18 13.55 8.76 -3.05
CA GLY A 18 12.11 8.99 -3.22
C GLY A 18 11.20 7.81 -2.86
N LEU A 19 11.76 6.66 -2.47
CA LEU A 19 11.06 5.60 -1.77
C LEU A 19 10.96 5.99 -0.30
N LEU A 20 9.83 5.74 0.35
CA LEU A 20 9.52 6.07 1.75
C LEU A 20 8.99 7.48 2.06
N LYS A 21 8.68 8.31 1.05
CA LYS A 21 8.14 9.65 1.29
C LYS A 21 6.62 9.66 1.49
N ASN A 22 5.91 8.74 0.83
CA ASN A 22 4.46 8.81 0.76
C ASN A 22 3.83 8.31 2.07
N ARG A 23 2.87 9.05 2.60
CA ARG A 23 2.16 8.68 3.83
C ARG A 23 0.66 8.80 3.64
N ILE A 24 -0.05 7.77 4.08
CA ILE A 24 -1.50 7.70 4.08
C ILE A 24 -1.99 8.35 5.38
N GLU A 25 -2.87 9.33 5.25
CA GLU A 25 -3.57 9.99 6.36
C GLU A 25 -4.82 9.19 6.74
N SER A 26 -5.61 8.78 5.75
CA SER A 26 -6.81 7.99 5.96
C SER A 26 -7.08 7.07 4.76
N ALA A 27 -7.78 5.98 5.04
CA ALA A 27 -8.18 4.99 4.05
C ALA A 27 -9.65 4.63 4.27
N THR A 28 -10.43 4.70 3.21
CA THR A 28 -11.86 4.40 3.23
C THR A 28 -12.16 3.36 2.15
N PRO A 29 -12.63 2.16 2.51
CA PRO A 29 -13.07 1.18 1.53
C PRO A 29 -14.33 1.71 0.84
N LEU A 30 -14.40 1.61 -0.49
CA LEU A 30 -15.57 2.02 -1.24
C LEU A 30 -16.64 0.92 -1.22
N PRO A 31 -17.93 1.29 -1.35
CA PRO A 31 -19.05 0.34 -1.27
C PRO A 31 -19.10 -0.68 -2.41
N ASP A 32 -18.21 -0.56 -3.40
CA ASP A 32 -18.06 -1.56 -4.46
C ASP A 32 -17.22 -2.78 -4.05
N GLY A 33 -16.61 -2.75 -2.86
CA GLY A 33 -15.84 -3.86 -2.31
C GLY A 33 -14.56 -4.19 -3.07
N ARG A 34 -14.11 -3.30 -3.97
CA ARG A 34 -12.91 -3.50 -4.79
C ARG A 34 -11.95 -2.34 -4.78
N ARG A 35 -12.44 -1.13 -4.45
CA ARG A 35 -11.61 0.08 -4.43
C ARG A 35 -11.46 0.61 -3.02
N VAL A 36 -10.29 1.17 -2.75
CA VAL A 36 -10.00 1.91 -1.52
C VAL A 36 -9.67 3.35 -1.89
N SER A 37 -10.38 4.29 -1.29
CA SER A 37 -10.05 5.71 -1.36
C SER A 37 -8.99 6.02 -0.31
N LEU A 38 -7.87 6.59 -0.74
CA LEU A 38 -6.75 6.96 0.10
C LEU A 38 -6.59 8.47 0.09
N ARG A 39 -6.49 9.05 1.28
CA ARG A 39 -6.02 10.42 1.47
C ARG A 39 -4.59 10.40 1.93
N TRP A 40 -3.74 11.20 1.30
CA TRP A 40 -2.32 11.29 1.58
C TRP A 40 -2.03 12.51 2.45
N VAL A 41 -0.97 12.41 3.24
CA VAL A 41 -0.40 13.56 3.95
C VAL A 41 0.07 14.58 2.92
N GLY A 42 -0.51 15.77 2.95
CA GLY A 42 -0.32 16.80 1.92
C GLY A 42 -1.59 17.09 1.10
N GLY A 43 -2.68 16.34 1.32
CA GLY A 43 -4.00 16.64 0.79
C GLY A 43 -4.32 16.01 -0.57
N ALA A 44 -3.40 15.23 -1.14
CA ALA A 44 -3.70 14.43 -2.32
C ALA A 44 -4.70 13.31 -1.97
N GLU A 45 -5.54 12.93 -2.93
CA GLU A 45 -6.53 11.86 -2.79
C GLU A 45 -6.44 10.94 -4.01
N THR A 46 -6.40 9.63 -3.78
CA THR A 46 -6.30 8.63 -4.86
C THR A 46 -7.27 7.49 -4.60
N SER A 47 -7.83 6.91 -5.67
CA SER A 47 -8.61 5.67 -5.58
C SER A 47 -7.81 4.53 -6.18
N VAL A 48 -7.51 3.50 -5.38
CA VAL A 48 -6.77 2.32 -5.83
C VAL A 48 -7.72 1.15 -6.05
N ASP A 49 -7.65 0.52 -7.22
CA ASP A 49 -8.40 -0.69 -7.54
C ASP A 49 -7.60 -1.93 -7.13
N MET A 50 -8.16 -2.70 -6.21
CA MET A 50 -7.54 -3.90 -5.67
C MET A 50 -7.90 -5.16 -6.49
N ALA A 51 -8.80 -5.05 -7.47
CA ALA A 51 -9.20 -6.20 -8.30
C ALA A 51 -8.01 -6.88 -9.00
N PRO A 52 -7.02 -6.18 -9.59
CA PRO A 52 -5.84 -6.81 -10.19
C PRO A 52 -4.98 -7.55 -9.14
N LEU A 53 -4.85 -6.99 -7.95
CA LEU A 53 -4.11 -7.58 -6.83
C LEU A 53 -4.79 -8.86 -6.32
N ILE A 54 -6.12 -8.83 -6.15
CA ILE A 54 -6.92 -9.99 -5.75
C ILE A 54 -6.84 -11.09 -6.82
N ALA A 55 -6.95 -10.72 -8.10
CA ALA A 55 -6.88 -11.65 -9.22
C ALA A 55 -5.50 -12.31 -9.36
N ARG A 56 -4.42 -11.63 -8.95
CA ARG A 56 -3.07 -12.22 -8.88
C ARG A 56 -3.00 -13.39 -7.88
N GLY A 57 -3.89 -13.43 -6.91
CA GLY A 57 -4.00 -14.49 -5.92
C GLY A 57 -2.89 -14.45 -4.85
N GLY A 58 -2.66 -15.60 -4.20
CA GLY A 58 -1.75 -15.69 -3.06
C GLY A 58 -2.33 -15.01 -1.82
N VAL A 59 -1.50 -14.27 -1.09
CA VAL A 59 -1.90 -13.57 0.15
C VAL A 59 -3.02 -12.53 -0.07
N PHE A 60 -3.14 -12.00 -1.28
CA PHE A 60 -4.15 -11.00 -1.65
C PHE A 60 -5.52 -11.61 -1.98
N ALA A 61 -5.61 -12.93 -2.19
CA ALA A 61 -6.88 -13.60 -2.46
C ALA A 61 -7.87 -13.45 -1.29
N ALA A 62 -7.36 -13.29 -0.07
CA ALA A 62 -8.18 -13.07 1.13
C ALA A 62 -9.01 -11.78 1.05
N LEU A 63 -8.54 -10.76 0.31
CA LEU A 63 -9.27 -9.50 0.10
C LEU A 63 -10.49 -9.64 -0.82
N SER A 64 -10.73 -10.82 -1.39
CA SER A 64 -12.00 -11.13 -2.04
C SER A 64 -13.17 -11.22 -1.05
N ASP A 65 -12.88 -11.43 0.24
CA ASP A 65 -13.89 -11.35 1.29
C ASP A 65 -14.23 -9.88 1.58
N PRO A 66 -15.47 -9.42 1.33
CA PRO A 66 -15.85 -8.02 1.52
C PRO A 66 -15.79 -7.59 2.99
N THR A 67 -15.97 -8.52 3.93
CA THR A 67 -15.86 -8.23 5.37
C THR A 67 -14.42 -7.97 5.75
N LEU A 68 -13.48 -8.80 5.24
CA LEU A 68 -12.07 -8.55 5.44
C LEU A 68 -11.67 -7.24 4.77
N PHE A 69 -12.06 -7.04 3.51
CA PHE A 69 -11.76 -5.83 2.74
C PHE A 69 -12.19 -4.55 3.48
N ALA A 70 -13.39 -4.54 4.05
CA ALA A 70 -13.94 -3.41 4.80
C ALA A 70 -13.20 -3.12 6.10
N ALA A 71 -12.45 -4.09 6.64
CA ALA A 71 -11.64 -3.92 7.85
C ALA A 71 -10.25 -3.29 7.57
N VAL A 72 -10.08 -2.61 6.44
CA VAL A 72 -8.85 -1.89 6.12
C VAL A 72 -8.52 -0.84 7.18
N THR A 73 -7.26 -0.78 7.57
CA THR A 73 -6.73 0.20 8.52
C THR A 73 -5.44 0.79 7.99
N VAL A 74 -5.13 2.01 8.42
CA VAL A 74 -3.83 2.62 8.13
C VAL A 74 -2.81 2.09 9.13
N GLY A 75 -1.74 1.49 8.61
CA GLY A 75 -0.64 0.94 9.38
C GLY A 75 0.22 2.01 10.07
N PRO A 76 1.21 1.58 10.88
CA PRO A 76 2.02 2.48 11.69
C PRO A 76 2.61 3.63 10.87
N ARG A 77 2.48 4.85 11.38
CA ARG A 77 3.03 6.09 10.78
C ARG A 77 2.50 6.40 9.36
N GLY A 78 1.39 5.79 8.94
CA GLY A 78 0.81 6.00 7.60
C GLY A 78 1.60 5.32 6.49
N ARG A 79 2.39 4.30 6.81
CA ARG A 79 3.36 3.68 5.88
C ARG A 79 2.83 2.45 5.16
N SER A 80 1.68 1.93 5.57
CA SER A 80 1.02 0.82 4.92
C SER A 80 -0.50 0.89 5.08
N LEU A 81 -1.22 0.16 4.24
CA LEU A 81 -2.58 -0.29 4.54
C LEU A 81 -2.51 -1.69 5.11
N ALA A 82 -3.17 -1.93 6.22
CA ALA A 82 -3.17 -3.22 6.88
C ALA A 82 -4.61 -3.74 7.02
N TRP A 83 -4.75 -5.04 6.88
CA TRP A 83 -5.97 -5.78 7.16
C TRP A 83 -5.76 -6.73 8.34
N PRO A 84 -6.83 -7.16 9.04
CA PRO A 84 -6.72 -8.19 10.07
C PRO A 84 -5.95 -9.42 9.58
N GLY A 85 -4.93 -9.83 10.34
CA GLY A 85 -3.99 -10.88 9.98
C GLY A 85 -2.59 -10.32 9.71
N GLU A 86 -1.92 -10.86 8.69
CA GLU A 86 -0.54 -10.50 8.31
C GLU A 86 -0.50 -9.83 6.92
N LEU A 87 -1.63 -9.27 6.47
CA LEU A 87 -1.73 -8.67 5.15
C LEU A 87 -1.58 -7.15 5.24
N ASP A 88 -0.49 -6.65 4.70
CA ASP A 88 -0.23 -5.23 4.54
C ASP A 88 0.27 -4.87 3.13
N LEU A 89 -0.03 -3.63 2.72
CA LEU A 89 0.38 -3.03 1.45
C LEU A 89 1.16 -1.75 1.74
N ASP A 90 2.37 -1.65 1.20
CA ASP A 90 3.20 -0.45 1.33
C ASP A 90 2.54 0.81 0.72
N ALA A 91 2.62 1.92 1.44
CA ALA A 91 2.09 3.20 1.00
C ALA A 91 2.75 3.69 -0.30
N ASP A 92 4.05 3.48 -0.50
CA ASP A 92 4.70 3.88 -1.75
C ASP A 92 4.27 3.01 -2.94
N ALA A 93 4.05 1.71 -2.73
CA ALA A 93 3.53 0.84 -3.78
C ALA A 93 2.13 1.31 -4.24
N LEU A 94 1.27 1.64 -3.28
CA LEU A 94 -0.06 2.21 -3.55
C LEU A 94 0.03 3.58 -4.25
N TRP A 95 1.02 4.40 -3.91
CA TRP A 95 1.26 5.67 -4.60
C TRP A 95 1.65 5.45 -6.06
N PHE A 96 2.52 4.48 -6.33
CA PHE A 96 3.00 4.17 -7.68
C PHE A 96 1.93 3.56 -8.59
N GLU A 97 1.01 2.77 -8.03
CA GLU A 97 -0.16 2.29 -8.78
C GLU A 97 -1.04 3.47 -9.25
N ALA A 98 -1.20 4.50 -8.40
CA ALA A 98 -1.94 5.72 -8.76
C ALA A 98 -1.14 6.71 -9.61
N HIS A 99 0.19 6.71 -9.47
CA HIS A 99 1.13 7.62 -10.13
C HIS A 99 2.27 6.82 -10.79
N PRO A 100 2.00 6.12 -11.90
CA PRO A 100 3.00 5.25 -12.54
C PRO A 100 4.26 6.02 -12.99
N THR A 101 4.14 7.30 -13.31
CA THR A 101 5.27 8.18 -13.66
C THR A 101 6.26 8.37 -12.50
N ASP A 102 5.79 8.25 -11.26
CA ASP A 102 6.62 8.38 -10.06
C ASP A 102 7.27 7.07 -9.66
N ASN A 103 6.93 5.95 -10.33
CA ASN A 103 7.41 4.62 -9.98
C ASN A 103 8.86 4.43 -10.44
N PRO A 104 9.85 4.39 -9.54
CA PRO A 104 11.25 4.21 -9.91
C PRO A 104 11.54 2.78 -10.40
N PHE A 105 10.59 1.85 -10.26
CA PHE A 105 10.68 0.46 -10.69
C PHE A 105 9.88 0.15 -11.95
N ALA A 106 9.16 1.12 -12.50
CA ALA A 106 8.55 0.98 -13.81
C ALA A 106 9.68 0.93 -14.85
N GLN A 107 10.26 -0.25 -15.07
CA GLN A 107 11.11 -0.48 -16.23
C GLN A 107 10.29 -0.19 -17.49
N SER A 108 10.90 0.52 -18.45
CA SER A 108 10.32 0.87 -19.75
C SER A 108 9.56 -0.31 -20.37
N ALA A 109 8.23 -0.35 -20.18
CA ALA A 109 7.33 -1.17 -20.96
C ALA A 109 6.96 -0.46 -22.29
N ALA A 110 7.79 0.48 -22.73
CA ALA A 110 7.67 1.18 -24.01
C ALA A 110 8.94 0.92 -24.84
N ALA A 111 9.14 -0.34 -25.21
CA ALA A 111 9.98 -0.72 -26.33
C ALA A 111 9.45 -2.04 -26.89
N GLU A 112 8.41 -1.94 -27.72
CA GLU A 112 8.38 -2.63 -29.02
C GLU A 112 7.41 -1.92 -29.97
#